data_AF-A0A9E2K2M8-F1
#
_entry.id   AF-A0A9E2K2M8-F1
#
_cell.length_a   1.000
_cell.length_b   1.000
_cell.length_c   1.000
_cell.angle_alpha   90.00
_cell.angle_beta   90.00
_cell.angle_gamma   90.00
#
_symmetry.space_group_name_H-M   'P 1'
#
loop_
_entity.id
_entity.type
_entity.pdbx_description
1 polymer ?
#
loop_
_entity_poly.entity_id
_entity_poly.type
_entity_poly.pdbx_seq_one_letter_code
_entity_poly.pdbx_strand_id
1 'polypeptide(L)' 'MSDTPTPNLPIEQLERVYDALAQAIDTAGEDRRQLFLVKLALLNANALGSADVFETHLDIALRDL' A
#
# COMPACT_ATOMS: atom_id res chain seq x y z
N MET A 1 3.70 -28.96 -2.22
CA MET A 1 2.60 -28.29 -2.95
C MET A 1 1.59 -27.79 -1.93
N SER A 2 1.60 -26.49 -1.66
CA SER A 2 0.52 -25.78 -0.98
C SER A 2 0.66 -24.30 -1.34
N ASP A 3 0.34 -23.95 -2.59
CA ASP A 3 0.07 -22.56 -2.97
C ASP A 3 -1.25 -22.18 -2.29
N THR A 4 -1.14 -21.55 -1.11
CA THR A 4 -2.29 -20.95 -0.47
C THR A 4 -2.58 -19.67 -1.25
N PRO A 5 -3.75 -19.50 -1.89
CA PRO A 5 -4.04 -18.26 -2.58
C PRO A 5 -4.08 -17.16 -1.52
N THR A 6 -3.17 -16.19 -1.60
CA THR A 6 -3.26 -14.97 -0.78
C THR A 6 -4.60 -14.31 -1.16
N PRO A 7 -5.58 -14.23 -0.25
CA PRO A 7 -6.86 -13.67 -0.62
C PRO A 7 -6.68 -12.18 -0.91
N ASN A 8 -6.89 -11.79 -2.16
CA ASN A 8 -7.02 -10.38 -2.52
C ASN A 8 -8.23 -9.78 -1.77
N LEU A 9 -8.10 -8.53 -1.32
CA LEU A 9 -9.21 -7.81 -0.72
C LEU A 9 -10.38 -7.71 -1.72
N PRO A 10 -11.63 -7.89 -1.27
CA PRO A 10 -12.78 -7.61 -2.11
C PRO A 10 -12.85 -6.11 -2.43
N ILE A 11 -13.50 -5.75 -3.54
CA ILE A 11 -13.53 -4.36 -4.05
C ILE A 11 -14.05 -3.36 -3.02
N GLU A 12 -15.08 -3.72 -2.25
CA GLU A 12 -15.65 -2.86 -1.18
C GLU A 12 -14.66 -2.55 -0.06
N GLN A 13 -13.66 -3.42 0.17
CA GLN A 13 -12.60 -3.15 1.14
C GLN A 13 -11.50 -2.30 0.51
N LEU A 14 -11.22 -2.47 -0.77
CA LEU A 14 -10.29 -1.62 -1.51
C LEU A 14 -10.80 -0.17 -1.57
N GLU A 15 -12.09 0.04 -1.83
CA GLU A 15 -12.73 1.36 -1.80
C GLU A 15 -12.59 2.02 -0.42
N ARG A 16 -12.87 1.28 0.66
CA ARG A 16 -12.68 1.77 2.03
C ARG A 16 -11.23 2.15 2.33
N VAL A 17 -10.27 1.36 1.87
CA VAL A 17 -8.83 1.65 2.03
C VAL A 17 -8.47 2.91 1.22
N TYR A 18 -8.99 3.06 0.00
CA TYR A 18 -8.77 4.23 -0.83
C TYR A 18 -9.31 5.51 -0.18
N ASP A 19 -10.54 5.49 0.30
CA ASP A 19 -11.16 6.64 0.99
C ASP A 19 -10.37 7.05 2.24
N ALA A 20 -9.96 6.05 3.04
CA ALA A 20 -9.14 6.29 4.23
C ALA A 20 -7.76 6.88 3.86
N LEU A 21 -7.15 6.40 2.78
CA LEU A 21 -5.87 6.90 2.28
C LEU A 21 -5.99 8.35 1.79
N ALA A 22 -7.04 8.67 1.03
CA ALA A 22 -7.30 10.03 0.54
C ALA A 22 -7.44 11.02 1.72
N GLN A 23 -8.27 10.68 2.71
CA GLN A 23 -8.45 11.50 3.91
C GLN A 23 -7.14 11.68 4.69
N ALA A 24 -6.32 10.63 4.82
CA ALA A 24 -5.05 10.69 5.54
C ALA A 24 -4.01 11.55 4.79
N ILE A 25 -3.97 11.45 3.46
CA ILE A 25 -3.12 12.29 2.59
C ILE A 25 -3.48 13.77 2.75
N ASP A 26 -4.76 14.11 2.73
CA ASP A 26 -5.21 15.49 2.91
C ASP A 26 -4.89 16.00 4.32
N THR A 27 -5.04 15.14 5.33
CA THR A 27 -4.69 15.46 6.72
C THR A 27 -3.19 15.70 6.91
N ALA A 28 -2.33 14.97 6.19
CA ALA A 28 -0.89 15.17 6.25
C ALA A 28 -0.47 16.54 5.69
N GLY A 29 -1.23 17.08 4.74
CA GLY A 29 -0.92 18.34 4.06
C GLY A 29 0.19 18.20 3.01
N GLU A 30 0.31 19.20 2.13
CA GLU A 30 1.21 19.19 0.97
C GLU A 30 2.68 18.92 1.35
N ASP A 31 3.19 19.62 2.36
CA ASP A 31 4.58 19.52 2.81
C ASP A 31 4.97 18.12 3.33
N ARG A 32 3.99 17.35 3.84
CA ARG A 32 4.26 16.06 4.50
C ARG A 32 3.67 14.86 3.79
N ARG A 33 2.92 15.06 2.69
CA ARG A 33 2.27 13.99 1.93
C ARG A 33 3.25 12.90 1.51
N GLN A 34 4.39 13.28 0.92
CA GLN A 34 5.42 12.32 0.50
C GLN A 34 6.02 11.57 1.69
N LEU A 35 6.37 12.27 2.78
CA LEU A 35 6.90 11.64 3.98
C LEU A 35 5.90 10.67 4.62
N PHE A 36 4.62 11.03 4.64
CA PHE A 36 3.54 10.17 5.10
C PHE A 36 3.43 8.90 4.25
N LEU A 37 3.39 9.03 2.93
CA LEU A 37 3.28 7.90 2.01
C LEU A 37 4.47 6.94 2.13
N VAL A 38 5.69 7.47 2.21
CA VAL A 38 6.90 6.65 2.44
C VAL A 38 6.81 5.93 3.78
N LYS A 39 6.40 6.61 4.85
CA LYS A 39 6.24 5.97 6.16
C LYS A 39 5.17 4.87 6.14
N LEU A 40 4.03 5.11 5.50
CA LEU A 40 2.96 4.13 5.35
C LEU A 40 3.45 2.91 4.56
N ALA A 41 4.16 3.13 3.44
CA ALA A 41 4.78 2.08 2.64
C ALA A 41 5.74 1.21 3.48
N LEU A 42 6.64 1.81 4.26
CA LEU A 42 7.57 1.09 5.12
C LEU A 42 6.87 0.28 6.22
N LEU A 43 5.82 0.82 6.82
CA LEU A 43 5.00 0.10 7.81
C LEU A 43 4.34 -1.14 7.18
N ASN A 44 3.83 -1.00 5.94
CA ASN A 44 3.25 -2.13 5.20
C ASN A 44 4.31 -3.15 4.79
N ALA A 45 5.49 -2.74 4.34
CA ALA A 45 6.61 -3.65 4.06
C ALA A 45 6.98 -4.48 5.29
N ASN A 46 7.05 -3.84 6.46
CA ASN A 46 7.29 -4.53 7.73
C ASN A 46 6.14 -5.48 8.12
N ALA A 47 4.88 -5.10 7.86
CA ALA A 47 3.73 -5.96 8.12
C ALA A 47 3.65 -7.17 7.16
N LEU A 48 4.09 -7.00 5.91
CA LEU A 48 4.23 -8.09 4.93
C LEU A 48 5.35 -9.07 5.32
N GLY A 49 6.36 -8.60 6.05
CA GLY A 49 7.49 -9.42 6.50
C GLY A 49 8.42 -9.88 5.37
N SER A 50 8.30 -9.31 4.17
CA SER A 50 9.12 -9.65 3.00
C SER A 50 9.43 -8.41 2.16
N ALA A 51 10.73 -8.09 2.03
CA ALA A 51 11.20 -7.00 1.18
C ALA A 51 10.97 -7.31 -0.31
N ASP A 52 11.26 -8.53 -0.75
CA ASP A 52 11.11 -8.95 -2.16
C ASP A 52 9.68 -8.78 -2.67
N VAL A 53 8.68 -9.11 -1.84
CA VAL A 53 7.26 -8.92 -2.18
C VAL A 53 6.92 -7.44 -2.29
N PHE A 54 7.43 -6.62 -1.37
CA PHE A 54 7.22 -5.18 -1.40
C PHE A 54 7.89 -4.53 -2.62
N GLU A 55 9.13 -4.92 -2.95
CA GLU A 55 9.84 -4.46 -4.16
C GLU A 55 9.09 -4.86 -5.44
N THR A 56 8.54 -6.07 -5.49
CA THR A 56 7.67 -6.50 -6.61
C THR A 56 6.44 -5.59 -6.75
N HIS A 57 5.80 -5.22 -5.64
CA HIS A 57 4.67 -4.28 -5.68
C HIS A 57 5.09 -2.87 -6.13
N LEU A 58 6.29 -2.40 -5.76
CA LEU A 58 6.82 -1.13 -6.27
C LEU A 58 6.98 -1.16 -7.79
N ASP A 59 7.57 -2.22 -8.33
CA ASP A 59 7.76 -2.37 -9.77
C ASP A 59 6.42 -2.42 -10.53
N ILE A 60 5.41 -3.10 -9.98
CA ILE A 60 4.06 -3.15 -10.56
C ILE A 60 3.44 -1.75 -10.54
N ALA A 61 3.46 -1.07 -9.38
CA ALA A 61 2.89 0.27 -9.25
C ALA A 61 3.57 1.28 -10.19
N LEU A 62 4.88 1.17 -10.41
CA LEU A 62 5.61 2.05 -11.34
C LEU A 62 5.23 1.84 -12.82
N ARG A 63 4.78 0.65 -13.20
CA ARG A 63 4.37 0.34 -14.58
C ARG A 63 2.97 0.83 -14.91
N ASP A 64 2.11 0.94 -13.89
CA ASP A 64 0.69 1.29 -14.01
C ASP A 64 0.39 2.77 -13.65
N LEU A 65 1.43 3.59 -13.45
CA LEU A 65 1.34 5.05 -13.26
C LEU A 65 1.14 5.81 -14.58
#